data_AF-A0A9Q1GDH1-F1
#
_entry.id   AF-A0A9Q1GDH1-F1
#
_cell.length_a   1.000
_cell.length_b   1.000
_cell.length_c   1.000
_cell.angle_alpha   90.00
_cell.angle_beta   90.00
_cell.angle_gamma   90.00
#
_symmetry.space_group_name_H-M   'P 1'
#
loop_
_entity.id
_entity.type
_entity.pdbx_description
1 polymer ?
#
loop_
_entity_poly.entity_id
_entity_poly.type
_entity_poly.pdbx_seq_one_letter_code
_entity_poly.pdbx_strand_id
1 'polypeptide(L)'
;MPRAPVSARLHHAAPVTCVLTCSWLLLLVHAALAQKPAKPASPRAMRTGPERHHILRQPAGPTIRTTTDQGKAINGGLPQNCSLDSHLRKARKGHLPLTSPPRTSTAWPVIDWEYWRPQWGRNWHKKGHLPQEVTGTLQLGTKHPSPRASGAFYLYPDCHNYNHHERNYTGSCPLLESLRNDELLWMWNSSTALFPSIAIRKSHANAVSNLHFSQYRVLESLRIASLTALDYDLPTFVYTRLGYRDEAMAFLTTKDLIHTIGESAALGAAGFVIWGDLNLTSSRHNCSRVKSFLGSRLGQYITNVTRAAEVCSDFLCQSNGRCARRDSRASHYLHLSSDSYRIEPSGDGEFAVTGWHSQRELLLLANRFRCHCYQGYGGERCDSLETPEETKSAALRTGNSVVSVVLILILNFII
;
A
#
# COMPACT_ATOMS: atom_id res chain seq x y z
N MET A 1 -60.01 8.21 5.33
CA MET A 1 -58.58 8.48 5.07
C MET A 1 -57.91 8.95 6.35
N PRO A 2 -56.81 8.31 6.74
CA PRO A 2 -55.61 9.05 7.13
C PRO A 2 -54.40 8.64 6.28
N ARG A 3 -53.51 9.61 6.05
CA ARG A 3 -52.37 9.56 5.13
C ARG A 3 -51.22 8.69 5.66
N ALA A 4 -50.59 7.96 4.74
CA ALA A 4 -49.32 7.27 4.92
C ALA A 4 -48.15 8.24 5.14
N PRO A 5 -47.09 7.86 5.87
CA PRO A 5 -45.82 8.57 5.85
C PRO A 5 -44.97 8.08 4.66
N VAL A 6 -44.67 9.02 3.75
CA VAL A 6 -43.72 8.85 2.65
C VAL A 6 -42.30 8.86 3.22
N SER A 7 -41.61 7.72 3.18
CA SER A 7 -40.16 7.62 3.40
C SER A 7 -39.42 8.03 2.12
N ALA A 8 -39.10 9.31 1.99
CA ALA A 8 -38.15 9.78 0.97
C ALA A 8 -36.72 9.59 1.47
N ARG A 9 -36.07 8.49 1.08
CA ARG A 9 -34.60 8.37 1.18
C ARG A 9 -34.00 9.08 -0.03
N LEU A 10 -33.46 10.27 0.23
CA LEU A 10 -32.70 11.08 -0.71
C LEU A 10 -31.40 10.35 -1.07
N HIS A 11 -31.35 9.70 -2.23
CA HIS A 11 -30.11 9.23 -2.85
C HIS A 11 -29.21 10.45 -3.12
N HIS A 12 -28.10 10.57 -2.41
CA HIS A 12 -27.05 11.54 -2.71
C HIS A 12 -25.85 10.78 -3.28
N ALA A 13 -25.78 10.69 -4.60
CA ALA A 13 -24.55 10.42 -5.31
C ALA A 13 -23.66 11.66 -5.19
N ALA A 14 -22.47 11.53 -4.61
CA ALA A 14 -21.50 12.61 -4.51
C ALA A 14 -20.52 12.55 -5.70
N PRO A 15 -20.14 13.70 -6.29
CA PRO A 15 -19.39 13.77 -7.54
C PRO A 15 -17.90 13.42 -7.37
N VAL A 16 -17.39 12.54 -8.22
CA VAL A 16 -15.98 12.33 -8.56
C VAL A 16 -15.61 13.24 -9.74
N THR A 17 -15.40 14.52 -9.44
CA THR A 17 -14.96 15.51 -10.44
C THR A 17 -13.62 15.13 -11.07
N CYS A 18 -13.62 14.92 -12.39
CA CYS A 18 -12.45 14.65 -13.22
C CYS A 18 -11.79 15.98 -13.65
N VAL A 19 -10.68 16.38 -13.02
CA VAL A 19 -9.87 17.53 -13.45
C VAL A 19 -8.51 17.02 -13.95
N LEU A 20 -8.34 17.04 -15.27
CA LEU A 20 -7.06 16.90 -15.95
C LEU A 20 -6.36 18.26 -15.98
N THR A 21 -5.37 18.47 -15.10
CA THR A 21 -4.37 19.52 -15.29
C THR A 21 -2.97 18.91 -15.27
N CYS A 22 -2.39 18.84 -16.47
CA CYS A 22 -1.07 18.30 -16.73
C CYS A 22 -0.02 19.41 -16.54
N SER A 23 0.81 19.25 -15.51
CA SER A 23 2.23 19.63 -15.43
C SER A 23 2.62 19.47 -13.97
N TRP A 24 3.45 18.46 -13.67
CA TRP A 24 3.90 18.09 -12.30
C TRP A 24 2.87 17.53 -11.31
N LEU A 25 1.62 17.30 -11.73
CA LEU A 25 0.60 16.71 -10.87
C LEU A 25 0.37 15.23 -11.19
N LEU A 26 0.77 14.37 -10.25
CA LEU A 26 0.55 12.92 -10.25
C LEU A 26 -0.94 12.58 -10.41
N LEU A 27 -1.26 11.67 -11.32
CA LEU A 27 -2.57 11.01 -11.37
C LEU A 27 -2.69 10.07 -10.16
N LEU A 28 -3.27 10.57 -9.06
CA LEU A 28 -3.67 9.75 -7.92
C LEU A 28 -5.16 9.40 -8.08
N VAL A 29 -5.45 8.20 -8.59
CA VAL A 29 -6.76 7.59 -8.39
C VAL A 29 -6.73 6.96 -7.00
N HIS A 30 -7.29 7.66 -6.02
CA HIS A 30 -7.44 7.15 -4.66
C HIS A 30 -8.73 6.35 -4.53
N ALA A 31 -8.60 5.04 -4.37
CA ALA A 31 -9.59 4.21 -3.69
C ALA A 31 -8.96 3.79 -2.36
N ALA A 32 -9.12 4.62 -1.33
CA ALA A 32 -8.78 4.21 0.03
C ALA A 32 -9.83 3.18 0.46
N LEU A 33 -9.40 1.96 0.76
CA LEU A 33 -10.31 0.93 1.27
C LEU A 33 -10.58 1.24 2.75
N ALA A 34 -11.67 1.97 2.99
CA ALA A 34 -12.33 2.13 4.28
C ALA A 34 -11.46 2.63 5.46
N GLN A 35 -10.54 3.59 5.29
CA GLN A 35 -9.86 4.20 6.44
C GLN A 35 -10.69 5.35 7.05
N LYS A 36 -10.96 5.27 8.36
CA LYS A 36 -11.32 6.43 9.20
C LYS A 36 -10.21 6.68 10.22
N PRO A 37 -9.76 7.93 10.44
CA PRO A 37 -8.85 8.23 11.55
C PRO A 37 -9.59 8.16 12.88
N ALA A 38 -8.98 7.51 13.87
CA ALA A 38 -9.42 7.55 15.25
C ALA A 38 -9.18 8.96 15.84
N LYS A 39 -10.25 9.69 16.15
CA LYS A 39 -10.23 10.79 17.11
C LYS A 39 -11.33 10.57 18.15
N PRO A 40 -11.05 10.69 19.46
CA PRO A 40 -12.09 10.67 20.47
C PRO A 40 -12.66 12.09 20.65
N ALA A 41 -13.90 12.36 20.24
CA ALA A 41 -14.70 13.47 20.77
C ALA A 41 -16.19 13.41 20.35
N SER A 42 -17.06 13.23 21.36
CA SER A 42 -18.43 13.76 21.56
C SER A 42 -19.50 13.71 20.44
N PRO A 43 -20.75 13.31 20.74
CA PRO A 43 -21.78 13.00 19.75
C PRO A 43 -22.53 14.26 19.28
N ARG A 44 -22.00 14.97 18.27
CA ARG A 44 -22.77 15.88 17.39
C ARG A 44 -21.91 16.39 16.22
N ALA A 45 -21.71 15.56 15.20
CA ALA A 45 -21.39 15.99 13.83
C ALA A 45 -21.30 14.75 12.90
N MET A 46 -22.44 14.11 12.64
CA MET A 46 -22.52 13.08 11.61
C MET A 46 -22.80 13.77 10.26
N ARG A 47 -21.74 14.06 9.49
CA ARG A 47 -21.76 14.37 8.04
C ARG A 47 -20.32 14.60 7.54
N THR A 48 -19.63 13.55 7.11
CA THR A 48 -18.41 13.69 6.30
C THR A 48 -18.37 12.59 5.24
N GLY A 49 -18.21 13.00 3.97
CA GLY A 49 -17.98 12.11 2.82
C GLY A 49 -16.57 11.52 2.84
N PRO A 50 -16.14 10.81 1.78
CA PRO A 50 -14.83 10.15 1.77
C PRO A 50 -13.69 11.17 1.88
N GLU A 51 -12.85 11.03 2.92
CA GLU A 51 -11.64 11.84 3.11
C GLU A 51 -10.65 11.56 1.96
N ARG A 52 -10.23 12.61 1.24
CA ARG A 52 -9.19 12.51 0.21
C ARG A 52 -7.81 12.63 0.86
N HIS A 53 -7.10 11.52 1.04
CA HIS A 53 -5.69 11.55 1.45
C HIS A 53 -4.80 11.83 0.23
N HIS A 54 -3.82 12.74 0.33
CA HIS A 54 -2.89 13.02 -0.76
C HIS A 54 -1.57 12.27 -0.54
N ILE A 55 -1.14 11.44 -1.50
CA ILE A 55 0.15 10.74 -1.45
C ILE A 55 1.13 11.50 -2.33
N LEU A 56 2.05 12.25 -1.71
CA LEU A 56 2.97 13.11 -2.43
C LEU A 56 4.32 12.41 -2.59
N ARG A 57 4.66 11.99 -3.81
CA ARG A 57 6.01 11.50 -4.12
C ARG A 57 6.96 12.69 -4.16
N GLN A 58 7.90 12.73 -3.24
CA GLN A 58 8.91 13.77 -3.15
C GLN A 58 10.28 13.18 -3.52
N PRO A 59 11.06 13.84 -4.39
CA PRO A 59 12.44 13.47 -4.60
C PRO A 59 13.15 13.45 -3.25
N ALA A 60 14.01 12.46 -3.02
CA ALA A 60 14.78 12.33 -1.79
C ALA A 60 15.88 13.41 -1.67
N GLY A 61 15.57 14.68 -1.92
CA GLY A 61 16.50 15.81 -1.86
C GLY A 61 17.73 15.73 -2.79
N PRO A 62 18.45 16.85 -2.98
CA PRO A 62 19.60 16.91 -3.88
C PRO A 62 20.85 16.19 -3.36
N THR A 63 20.86 15.71 -2.10
CA THR A 63 22.04 15.08 -1.47
C THR A 63 22.00 13.55 -1.43
N ILE A 64 20.88 12.91 -1.76
CA ILE A 64 20.80 11.43 -1.84
C ILE A 64 21.35 10.91 -3.17
N ARG A 65 21.34 11.73 -4.23
CA ARG A 65 22.11 11.43 -5.44
C ARG A 65 23.59 11.65 -5.14
N THR A 66 24.34 10.56 -5.11
CA THR A 66 25.76 10.59 -4.78
C THR A 66 26.65 10.48 -6.01
N THR A 67 26.13 10.03 -7.16
CA THR A 67 26.88 9.97 -8.42
C THR A 67 26.03 10.42 -9.62
N THR A 68 26.69 10.96 -10.65
CA THR A 68 26.08 11.18 -11.97
C THR A 68 25.96 9.86 -12.72
N ASP A 69 25.18 9.85 -13.81
CA ASP A 69 25.06 8.68 -14.70
C ASP A 69 26.38 8.34 -15.42
N GLN A 70 27.34 9.26 -15.40
CA GLN A 70 28.71 9.09 -15.89
C GLN A 70 29.70 8.70 -14.77
N GLY A 71 29.22 8.35 -13.57
CA GLY A 71 30.05 7.92 -12.45
C GLY A 71 30.78 9.05 -11.70
N LYS A 72 30.52 10.32 -12.01
CA LYS A 72 31.14 11.45 -11.31
C LYS A 72 30.50 11.63 -9.93
N ALA A 73 31.32 11.74 -8.89
CA ALA A 73 30.86 11.98 -7.53
C ALA A 73 30.10 13.33 -7.41
N ILE A 74 28.93 13.27 -6.78
CA ILE A 74 28.11 14.43 -6.36
C ILE A 74 28.04 14.39 -4.83
N ASN A 75 28.25 15.53 -4.16
CA ASN A 75 28.25 15.67 -2.71
C ASN A 75 29.20 14.72 -1.94
N GLY A 76 30.25 14.20 -2.59
CA GLY A 76 31.19 13.26 -1.98
C GLY A 76 31.07 11.81 -2.49
N GLY A 77 30.18 11.50 -3.43
CA GLY A 77 30.16 10.19 -4.09
C GLY A 77 29.36 9.12 -3.35
N LEU A 78 29.27 9.25 -2.03
CA LEU A 78 28.74 8.24 -1.11
C LEU A 78 28.03 8.87 0.09
N PRO A 79 27.01 8.21 0.68
CA PRO A 79 26.29 8.74 1.84
C PRO A 79 27.20 9.04 3.03
N GLN A 80 28.23 8.22 3.28
CA GLN A 80 29.22 8.42 4.34
C GLN A 80 30.13 9.63 4.13
N ASN A 81 30.27 10.09 2.89
CA ASN A 81 31.12 11.22 2.53
C ASN A 81 30.32 12.53 2.37
N CYS A 82 29.01 12.48 2.65
CA CYS A 82 28.10 13.62 2.61
C CYS A 82 27.88 14.17 4.03
N SER A 83 27.80 15.50 4.18
CA SER A 83 27.36 16.11 5.44
C SER A 83 25.86 15.87 5.66
N LEU A 84 25.54 15.08 6.70
CA LEU A 84 24.17 14.82 7.12
C LEU A 84 23.42 16.12 7.47
N ASP A 85 24.03 17.03 8.22
CA ASP A 85 23.40 18.31 8.60
C ASP A 85 23.10 19.20 7.41
N SER A 86 23.97 19.18 6.38
CA SER A 86 23.71 19.89 5.12
C SER A 86 22.52 19.27 4.39
N HIS A 87 22.45 17.93 4.34
CA HIS A 87 21.32 17.21 3.77
C HIS A 87 20.01 17.51 4.50
N LEU A 88 19.97 17.38 5.84
CA LEU A 88 18.78 17.63 6.65
C LEU A 88 18.32 19.08 6.55
N ARG A 89 19.24 20.06 6.50
CA ARG A 89 18.88 21.47 6.25
C ARG A 89 18.27 21.69 4.88
N LYS A 90 18.81 21.07 3.83
CA LYS A 90 18.24 21.15 2.47
C LYS A 90 16.91 20.42 2.36
N ALA A 91 16.77 19.24 2.96
CA ALA A 91 15.52 18.51 3.01
C ALA A 91 14.45 19.33 3.75
N ARG A 92 14.77 19.88 4.92
CA ARG A 92 13.86 20.76 5.68
C ARG A 92 13.47 22.01 4.92
N LYS A 93 14.37 22.62 4.14
CA LYS A 93 14.07 23.79 3.29
C LYS A 93 13.27 23.43 2.03
N GLY A 94 13.56 22.29 1.39
CA GLY A 94 12.89 21.84 0.17
C GLY A 94 11.51 21.22 0.41
N HIS A 95 11.24 20.70 1.61
CA HIS A 95 9.95 20.11 1.98
C HIS A 95 8.94 21.17 2.51
N LEU A 96 9.32 22.45 2.66
CA LEU A 96 8.50 23.44 3.37
C LEU A 96 7.83 24.57 2.55
N PRO A 97 8.11 24.82 1.26
CA PRO A 97 7.17 25.64 0.50
C PRO A 97 7.08 25.25 -0.98
N LEU A 98 6.07 24.46 -1.36
CA LEU A 98 5.40 24.61 -2.66
C LEU A 98 4.12 23.78 -2.82
N THR A 99 3.90 22.75 -1.99
CA THR A 99 2.69 21.91 -2.04
C THR A 99 2.32 21.31 -0.68
N SER A 100 2.38 22.08 0.41
CA SER A 100 1.68 21.66 1.64
C SER A 100 0.18 21.87 1.41
N PRO A 101 -0.66 20.82 1.42
CA PRO A 101 -2.09 21.01 1.47
C PRO A 101 -2.44 21.65 2.84
N PRO A 102 -3.60 22.32 2.97
CA PRO A 102 -3.94 23.09 4.18
C PRO A 102 -3.78 22.24 5.45
N ARG A 103 -3.51 22.89 6.59
CA ARG A 103 -3.28 22.30 7.94
C ARG A 103 -4.28 21.21 8.38
N THR A 104 -5.38 21.05 7.64
CA THR A 104 -6.47 20.08 7.84
C THR A 104 -6.36 18.82 6.97
N SER A 105 -5.32 18.67 6.16
CA SER A 105 -5.18 17.54 5.22
C SER A 105 -4.13 16.53 5.68
N THR A 106 -4.56 15.27 5.79
CA THR A 106 -3.72 14.09 6.03
C THR A 106 -3.05 13.68 4.71
N ALA A 107 -1.94 14.32 4.37
CA ALA A 107 -1.08 13.92 3.26
C ALA A 107 0.03 12.98 3.75
N TRP A 108 0.25 11.88 3.03
CA TRP A 108 1.33 10.93 3.28
C TRP A 108 2.51 11.26 2.35
N PRO A 109 3.61 11.84 2.85
CA PRO A 109 4.79 12.07 2.02
C PRO A 109 5.50 10.75 1.74
N VAL A 110 5.69 10.43 0.46
CA VAL A 110 6.44 9.25 0.00
C VAL A 110 7.78 9.72 -0.54
N ILE A 111 8.85 9.28 0.10
CA ILE A 111 10.22 9.60 -0.25
C ILE A 111 10.65 8.68 -1.40
N ASP A 112 10.97 9.31 -2.52
CA ASP A 112 11.47 8.64 -3.71
C ASP A 112 12.98 8.32 -3.61
N TRP A 113 13.31 7.25 -2.90
CA TRP A 113 14.68 6.81 -2.67
C TRP A 113 15.07 5.65 -3.60
N GLU A 114 15.62 5.99 -4.77
CA GLU A 114 15.97 4.98 -5.77
C GLU A 114 17.48 4.85 -6.07
N TYR A 115 18.30 5.85 -5.73
CA TYR A 115 19.70 5.91 -6.17
C TYR A 115 20.57 4.78 -5.59
N TRP A 116 20.37 4.43 -4.33
CA TRP A 116 21.08 3.36 -3.65
C TRP A 116 20.15 2.65 -2.66
N ARG A 117 20.50 1.42 -2.27
CA ARG A 117 19.76 0.59 -1.31
C ARG A 117 20.49 0.59 0.03
N PRO A 118 19.78 0.65 1.17
CA PRO A 118 20.40 0.61 2.49
C PRO A 118 21.11 -0.72 2.77
N GLN A 119 20.63 -1.83 2.17
CA GLN A 119 21.39 -3.08 2.13
C GLN A 119 22.47 -3.03 1.06
N TRP A 120 23.73 -3.12 1.51
CA TRP A 120 24.90 -3.18 0.65
C TRP A 120 24.75 -4.19 -0.50
N GLY A 121 24.41 -5.45 -0.16
CA GLY A 121 24.27 -6.54 -1.12
C GLY A 121 23.18 -6.36 -2.19
N ARG A 122 22.42 -5.25 -2.12
CA ARG A 122 21.39 -4.88 -3.10
C ARG A 122 21.75 -3.65 -3.94
N ASN A 123 23.00 -3.18 -3.85
CA ASN A 123 23.57 -2.20 -4.78
C ASN A 123 24.31 -2.88 -5.94
N TRP A 124 23.57 -3.47 -6.88
CA TRP A 124 24.10 -4.19 -8.05
C TRP A 124 23.83 -3.42 -9.37
N HIS A 125 24.47 -3.84 -10.47
CA HIS A 125 24.40 -3.19 -11.80
C HIS A 125 24.76 -1.69 -11.78
N LYS A 126 23.87 -0.81 -12.26
CA LYS A 126 24.06 0.65 -12.29
C LYS A 126 24.29 1.27 -10.90
N LYS A 127 24.05 0.50 -9.82
CA LYS A 127 24.27 0.91 -8.41
C LYS A 127 25.56 0.37 -7.81
N GLY A 128 26.32 -0.47 -8.52
CA GLY A 128 27.52 -1.17 -8.03
C GLY A 128 28.79 -0.33 -7.89
N HIS A 129 28.71 1.00 -8.04
CA HIS A 129 29.86 1.91 -7.89
C HIS A 129 30.10 2.39 -6.46
N LEU A 130 29.33 1.89 -5.48
CA LEU A 130 29.44 2.28 -4.07
C LEU A 130 30.41 1.29 -3.37
N PRO A 131 31.27 1.69 -2.41
CA PRO A 131 32.11 0.82 -1.55
C PRO A 131 31.41 0.33 -0.25
N GLN A 132 31.94 -0.75 0.34
CA GLN A 132 31.32 -1.71 1.28
C GLN A 132 30.88 -1.17 2.68
N GLU A 133 31.11 0.10 3.01
CA GLU A 133 31.03 0.64 4.39
C GLU A 133 29.81 1.58 4.66
N VAL A 134 28.70 1.43 3.93
CA VAL A 134 27.57 2.39 3.93
C VAL A 134 26.59 2.21 5.11
N THR A 135 26.62 1.06 5.80
CA THR A 135 25.55 0.67 6.75
C THR A 135 25.50 1.53 8.03
N GLY A 136 26.64 2.05 8.51
CA GLY A 136 26.72 2.78 9.78
C GLY A 136 26.16 4.21 9.72
N THR A 137 26.27 4.90 8.58
CA THR A 137 25.91 6.32 8.46
C THR A 137 24.40 6.54 8.28
N LEU A 138 23.68 5.55 7.73
CA LEU A 138 22.21 5.58 7.64
C LEU A 138 21.52 5.61 9.00
N GLN A 139 22.09 4.91 9.99
CA GLN A 139 21.57 4.89 11.36
C GLN A 139 21.72 6.25 12.05
N LEU A 140 22.77 7.03 11.74
CA LEU A 140 22.97 8.37 12.29
C LEU A 140 22.03 9.42 11.67
N GLY A 141 21.73 9.30 10.37
CA GLY A 141 20.74 10.15 9.68
C GLY A 141 19.30 9.98 10.17
N THR A 142 19.02 8.85 10.82
CA THR A 142 17.68 8.44 11.27
C THR A 142 17.50 8.55 12.78
N LYS A 143 18.60 8.63 13.56
CA LYS A 143 18.58 8.99 14.99
C LYS A 143 18.14 10.44 15.27
N HIS A 144 18.17 11.31 14.26
CA HIS A 144 17.58 12.65 14.33
C HIS A 144 16.45 12.79 13.30
N PRO A 145 15.29 12.11 13.49
CA PRO A 145 14.13 12.38 12.67
C PRO A 145 13.75 13.84 12.88
N SER A 146 13.71 14.61 11.79
CA SER A 146 13.03 15.89 11.83
C SER A 146 11.59 15.62 12.31
N PRO A 147 11.04 16.34 13.30
CA PRO A 147 9.70 16.07 13.87
C PRO A 147 8.52 16.18 12.89
N ARG A 148 8.79 16.33 11.59
CA ARG A 148 7.83 16.47 10.48
C ARG A 148 8.20 15.61 9.27
N ALA A 149 9.23 14.77 9.36
CA ALA A 149 9.58 13.82 8.29
C ALA A 149 8.88 12.48 8.54
N SER A 150 7.55 12.51 8.57
CA SER A 150 6.67 11.33 8.63
C SER A 150 6.63 10.63 7.26
N GLY A 151 7.79 10.25 6.75
CA GLY A 151 7.95 9.76 5.37
C GLY A 151 7.97 8.24 5.28
N ALA A 152 7.30 7.71 4.27
CA ALA A 152 7.44 6.32 3.86
C ALA A 152 8.34 6.21 2.63
N PHE A 153 8.93 5.06 2.38
CA PHE A 153 9.90 4.88 1.30
C PHE A 153 9.29 4.20 0.07
N TYR A 154 9.41 4.85 -1.09
CA TYR A 154 8.95 4.30 -2.36
C TYR A 154 9.64 2.97 -2.69
N LEU A 155 8.86 1.97 -3.11
CA LEU A 155 9.29 0.61 -3.49
C LEU A 155 9.74 -0.32 -2.35
N TYR A 156 9.47 0.02 -1.09
CA TYR A 156 9.83 -0.83 0.05
C TYR A 156 8.59 -1.38 0.80
N PRO A 157 8.67 -2.62 1.31
CA PRO A 157 9.77 -3.58 1.12
C PRO A 157 9.79 -4.17 -0.31
N ASP A 158 10.95 -4.68 -0.73
CA ASP A 158 11.09 -5.43 -1.99
C ASP A 158 11.29 -6.92 -1.66
N CYS A 159 10.46 -7.77 -2.26
CA CYS A 159 10.52 -9.23 -2.14
C CYS A 159 11.60 -9.85 -3.03
N HIS A 160 12.10 -9.12 -4.04
CA HIS A 160 13.13 -9.58 -4.97
C HIS A 160 12.83 -10.90 -5.74
N ASN A 161 11.55 -11.26 -5.86
CA ASN A 161 11.03 -12.42 -6.60
C ASN A 161 10.98 -12.22 -8.13
N TYR A 162 12.05 -11.70 -8.73
CA TYR A 162 12.10 -11.39 -10.17
C TYR A 162 12.54 -12.56 -11.07
N ASN A 163 12.80 -13.72 -10.47
CA ASN A 163 13.33 -14.95 -11.05
C ASN A 163 12.30 -15.75 -11.87
N HIS A 164 11.51 -15.07 -12.70
CA HIS A 164 10.44 -15.67 -13.52
C HIS A 164 10.92 -16.72 -14.54
N HIS A 165 12.22 -16.78 -14.82
CA HIS A 165 12.82 -17.73 -15.75
C HIS A 165 13.00 -19.13 -15.15
N GLU A 166 12.87 -19.28 -13.82
CA GLU A 166 12.99 -20.57 -13.15
C GLU A 166 11.79 -21.47 -13.47
N ARG A 167 12.05 -22.74 -13.80
CA ARG A 167 11.01 -23.72 -14.17
C ARG A 167 9.96 -23.93 -13.07
N ASN A 168 10.35 -23.78 -11.80
CA ASN A 168 9.49 -23.95 -10.63
C ASN A 168 9.21 -22.62 -9.93
N TYR A 169 8.93 -21.56 -10.70
CA TYR A 169 8.65 -20.24 -10.15
C TYR A 169 7.38 -20.23 -9.27
N THR A 170 7.59 -20.13 -7.95
CA THR A 170 6.52 -20.05 -6.93
C THR A 170 6.12 -18.60 -6.62
N GLY A 171 6.94 -17.63 -7.03
CA GLY A 171 6.83 -16.22 -6.65
C GLY A 171 7.24 -15.88 -5.23
N SER A 172 7.63 -16.85 -4.41
CA SER A 172 8.08 -16.60 -3.03
C SER A 172 9.29 -15.68 -2.98
N CYS A 173 9.36 -14.82 -1.97
CA CYS A 173 10.56 -14.04 -1.70
C CYS A 173 11.70 -15.01 -1.36
N PRO A 174 12.90 -14.86 -1.96
CA PRO A 174 14.05 -15.65 -1.54
C PRO A 174 14.32 -15.43 -0.06
N LEU A 175 14.64 -16.49 0.69
CA LEU A 175 14.80 -16.42 2.16
C LEU A 175 15.78 -15.33 2.61
N LEU A 176 16.90 -15.20 1.90
CA LEU A 176 17.91 -14.16 2.17
C LEU A 176 17.34 -12.74 2.06
N GLU A 177 16.33 -12.52 1.22
CA GLU A 177 15.72 -11.22 1.00
C GLU A 177 14.73 -10.87 2.11
N SER A 178 13.97 -11.86 2.61
CA SER A 178 13.16 -11.67 3.81
C SER A 178 14.02 -11.35 5.03
N LEU A 179 15.15 -12.05 5.23
CA LEU A 179 16.08 -11.76 6.33
C LEU A 179 16.69 -10.35 6.22
N ARG A 180 17.03 -9.91 5.00
CA ARG A 180 17.50 -8.54 4.75
C ARG A 180 16.44 -7.47 4.98
N ASN A 181 15.17 -7.80 4.80
CA ASN A 181 14.08 -6.91 5.18
C ASN A 181 13.96 -6.85 6.71
N ASP A 182 14.22 -7.93 7.45
CA ASP A 182 14.20 -7.94 8.92
C ASP A 182 15.29 -7.02 9.51
N GLU A 183 16.46 -6.95 8.88
CA GLU A 183 17.56 -6.03 9.25
C GLU A 183 17.20 -4.53 9.16
N LEU A 184 16.12 -4.19 8.44
CA LEU A 184 15.63 -2.82 8.28
C LEU A 184 14.58 -2.40 9.31
N LEU A 185 14.45 -3.09 10.45
CA LEU A 185 13.47 -2.76 11.48
C LEU A 185 13.48 -1.28 11.90
N TRP A 186 14.67 -0.65 11.93
CA TRP A 186 14.82 0.78 12.19
C TRP A 186 14.06 1.67 11.18
N MET A 187 14.02 1.26 9.91
CA MET A 187 13.34 1.95 8.82
C MET A 187 11.83 1.77 8.94
N TRP A 188 11.39 0.56 9.27
CA TRP A 188 9.98 0.23 9.43
C TRP A 188 9.37 0.95 10.64
N ASN A 189 10.04 0.93 11.79
CA ASN A 189 9.61 1.64 13.00
C ASN A 189 9.54 3.17 12.83
N SER A 190 10.25 3.71 11.84
CA SER A 190 10.22 5.14 11.51
C SER A 190 9.23 5.48 10.39
N SER A 191 8.66 4.46 9.73
CA SER A 191 7.74 4.61 8.61
C SER A 191 6.31 4.76 9.09
N THR A 192 5.49 5.43 8.29
CA THR A 192 4.05 5.60 8.57
C THR A 192 3.16 4.68 7.72
N ALA A 193 3.73 4.10 6.67
CA ALA A 193 3.09 3.19 5.73
C ALA A 193 4.16 2.46 4.92
N LEU A 194 3.76 1.38 4.24
CA LEU A 194 4.62 0.61 3.33
C LEU A 194 4.14 0.76 1.88
N PHE A 195 5.08 0.74 0.95
CA PHE A 195 4.84 1.03 -0.47
C PHE A 195 5.51 0.01 -1.40
N PRO A 196 5.18 -1.29 -1.29
CA PRO A 196 5.69 -2.30 -2.20
C PRO A 196 5.18 -2.02 -3.62
N SER A 197 5.98 -2.33 -4.63
CA SER A 197 5.58 -2.15 -6.03
C SER A 197 5.33 -3.47 -6.74
N ILE A 198 4.25 -3.57 -7.49
CA ILE A 198 3.86 -4.73 -8.30
C ILE A 198 3.83 -4.36 -9.81
N ALA A 199 5.01 -4.13 -10.39
CA ALA A 199 5.13 -3.88 -11.82
C ALA A 199 5.33 -5.20 -12.60
N ILE A 200 4.23 -5.82 -13.02
CA ILE A 200 4.21 -7.08 -13.79
C ILE A 200 4.64 -6.91 -15.24
N ARG A 201 5.15 -7.99 -15.86
CA ARG A 201 5.69 -7.99 -17.24
C ARG A 201 4.65 -8.43 -18.26
N LYS A 202 4.74 -7.88 -19.48
CA LYS A 202 3.83 -8.19 -20.59
C LYS A 202 3.99 -9.63 -21.09
N SER A 203 5.21 -10.15 -21.10
CA SER A 203 5.51 -11.53 -21.52
C SER A 203 4.78 -12.60 -20.71
N HIS A 204 4.31 -12.27 -19.50
CA HIS A 204 3.56 -13.15 -18.61
C HIS A 204 2.11 -12.71 -18.43
N ALA A 205 1.58 -11.89 -19.34
CA ALA A 205 0.20 -11.41 -19.25
C ALA A 205 -0.78 -12.57 -19.03
N ASN A 206 -1.71 -12.41 -18.09
CA ASN A 206 -2.71 -13.39 -17.69
C ASN A 206 -2.18 -14.68 -17.04
N ALA A 207 -0.86 -14.83 -16.86
CA ALA A 207 -0.25 -16.03 -16.30
C ALA A 207 -0.33 -16.06 -14.76
N VAL A 208 -0.33 -17.28 -14.20
CA VAL A 208 -0.28 -17.50 -12.75
C VAL A 208 1.02 -16.96 -12.13
N SER A 209 2.10 -16.86 -12.92
CA SER A 209 3.34 -16.23 -12.45
C SER A 209 3.18 -14.76 -12.08
N ASN A 210 2.31 -13.99 -12.77
CA ASN A 210 1.99 -12.61 -12.40
C ASN A 210 1.15 -12.53 -11.12
N LEU A 211 0.27 -13.52 -10.89
CA LEU A 211 -0.46 -13.67 -9.63
C LEU A 211 0.52 -13.91 -8.48
N HIS A 212 1.35 -14.94 -8.57
CA HIS A 212 2.33 -15.28 -7.54
C HIS A 212 3.31 -14.13 -7.29
N PHE A 213 3.75 -13.45 -8.35
CA PHE A 213 4.61 -12.27 -8.22
C PHE A 213 3.99 -11.19 -7.34
N SER A 214 2.73 -10.84 -7.60
CA SER A 214 2.01 -9.80 -6.85
C SER A 214 1.70 -10.27 -5.43
N GLN A 215 1.20 -11.50 -5.28
CA GLN A 215 0.80 -12.12 -4.01
C GLN A 215 1.92 -12.06 -2.97
N TYR A 216 3.11 -12.58 -3.30
CA TYR A 216 4.21 -12.65 -2.33
C TYR A 216 4.83 -11.29 -1.99
N ARG A 217 4.70 -10.30 -2.89
CA ARG A 217 5.14 -8.92 -2.60
C ARG A 217 4.22 -8.23 -1.60
N VAL A 218 2.91 -8.48 -1.72
CA VAL A 218 1.92 -8.00 -0.75
C VAL A 218 2.09 -8.74 0.57
N LEU A 219 2.24 -10.07 0.56
CA LEU A 219 2.46 -10.87 1.77
C LEU A 219 3.72 -10.45 2.53
N GLU A 220 4.83 -10.20 1.84
CA GLU A 220 6.06 -9.71 2.50
C GLU A 220 5.86 -8.32 3.10
N SER A 221 5.14 -7.44 2.42
CA SER A 221 4.80 -6.12 2.98
C SER A 221 3.93 -6.24 4.22
N LEU A 222 2.92 -7.11 4.21
CA LEU A 222 2.07 -7.35 5.38
C LEU A 222 2.83 -8.01 6.53
N ARG A 223 3.80 -8.90 6.23
CA ARG A 223 4.69 -9.48 7.25
C ARG A 223 5.57 -8.41 7.90
N ILE A 224 6.16 -7.51 7.10
CA ILE A 224 6.97 -6.41 7.63
C ILE A 224 6.12 -5.42 8.43
N ALA A 225 4.88 -5.16 7.99
CA ALA A 225 3.95 -4.28 8.69
C ALA A 225 3.69 -4.74 10.14
N SER A 226 3.60 -6.04 10.38
CA SER A 226 3.34 -6.63 11.69
C SER A 226 4.58 -6.89 12.55
N LEU A 227 5.78 -6.69 11.99
CA LEU A 227 7.04 -6.82 12.73
C LEU A 227 7.49 -5.53 13.42
N THR A 228 6.80 -4.42 13.18
CA THR A 228 7.17 -3.14 13.78
C THR A 228 6.93 -3.14 15.28
N ALA A 229 7.64 -2.26 16.00
CA ALA A 229 7.43 -2.05 17.44
C ALA A 229 6.21 -1.16 17.76
N LEU A 230 5.36 -0.89 16.76
CA LEU A 230 4.13 -0.11 16.91
C LEU A 230 3.02 -0.98 17.49
N ASP A 231 2.03 -0.32 18.09
CA ASP A 231 0.79 -0.92 18.59
C ASP A 231 -0.19 -1.34 17.47
N TYR A 232 0.18 -1.14 16.21
CA TYR A 232 -0.63 -1.44 15.05
C TYR A 232 0.24 -1.83 13.85
N ASP A 233 -0.34 -2.59 12.93
CA ASP A 233 0.31 -2.92 11.66
C ASP A 233 0.33 -1.70 10.74
N LEU A 234 1.50 -1.43 10.13
CA LEU A 234 1.61 -0.36 9.14
C LEU A 234 0.67 -0.57 7.94
N PRO A 235 -0.04 0.46 7.47
CA PRO A 235 -0.86 0.35 6.28
C PRO A 235 0.02 0.12 5.05
N THR A 236 -0.29 -0.92 4.27
CA THR A 236 0.39 -1.23 3.01
C THR A 236 -0.39 -0.64 1.83
N PHE A 237 0.23 0.30 1.10
CA PHE A 237 -0.30 0.90 -0.12
C PHE A 237 0.49 0.42 -1.34
N VAL A 238 -0.13 -0.43 -2.15
CA VAL A 238 0.57 -1.16 -3.20
C VAL A 238 0.72 -0.31 -4.46
N TYR A 239 1.96 -0.04 -4.88
CA TYR A 239 2.24 0.67 -6.13
C TYR A 239 2.02 -0.24 -7.34
N THR A 240 1.11 0.14 -8.22
CA THR A 240 0.81 -0.56 -9.48
C THR A 240 0.90 0.40 -10.67
N ARG A 241 0.75 -0.12 -11.88
CA ARG A 241 0.83 0.63 -13.14
C ARG A 241 -0.43 0.41 -13.99
N LEU A 242 -0.73 1.38 -14.86
CA LEU A 242 -1.81 1.26 -15.85
C LEU A 242 -1.50 0.19 -16.92
N GLY A 243 -0.23 0.11 -17.33
CA GLY A 243 0.28 -0.88 -18.26
C GLY A 243 1.41 -1.73 -17.67
N TYR A 244 1.94 -2.63 -18.49
CA TYR A 244 3.01 -3.52 -18.05
C TYR A 244 4.33 -2.76 -17.85
N ARG A 245 5.21 -3.34 -17.02
CA ARG A 245 6.51 -2.74 -16.65
C ARG A 245 7.36 -2.39 -17.87
N ASP A 246 7.39 -3.29 -18.83
CA ASP A 246 8.17 -3.28 -20.07
C ASP A 246 7.45 -2.58 -21.24
N GLU A 247 6.14 -2.36 -21.13
CA GLU A 247 5.34 -1.72 -22.18
C GLU A 247 4.19 -0.89 -21.59
N ALA A 248 4.45 0.40 -21.32
CA ALA A 248 3.51 1.27 -20.58
C ALA A 248 2.16 1.49 -21.28
N MET A 249 2.15 1.49 -22.63
CA MET A 249 0.92 1.66 -23.43
C MET A 249 0.17 0.35 -23.68
N ALA A 250 0.69 -0.79 -23.22
CA ALA A 250 -0.07 -2.04 -23.15
C ALA A 250 -0.78 -2.10 -21.79
N PHE A 251 -2.04 -1.68 -21.74
CA PHE A 251 -2.80 -1.65 -20.50
C PHE A 251 -3.11 -3.04 -19.96
N LEU A 252 -3.21 -3.15 -18.63
CA LEU A 252 -3.50 -4.42 -17.96
C LEU A 252 -4.86 -4.99 -18.41
N THR A 253 -4.91 -6.31 -18.53
CA THR A 253 -6.15 -7.05 -18.80
C THR A 253 -6.99 -7.16 -17.53
N THR A 254 -8.27 -7.53 -17.63
CA THR A 254 -9.10 -7.77 -16.44
C THR A 254 -8.48 -8.83 -15.52
N LYS A 255 -7.91 -9.90 -16.09
CA LYS A 255 -7.27 -10.96 -15.30
C LYS A 255 -6.01 -10.47 -14.58
N ASP A 256 -5.19 -9.63 -15.22
CA ASP A 256 -4.03 -9.06 -14.54
C ASP A 256 -4.40 -7.94 -13.55
N LEU A 257 -5.52 -7.24 -13.74
CA LEU A 257 -6.11 -6.37 -12.71
C LEU A 257 -6.54 -7.19 -11.48
N ILE A 258 -7.07 -8.40 -11.68
CA ILE A 258 -7.34 -9.36 -10.60
C ILE A 258 -6.07 -9.82 -9.92
N HIS A 259 -5.05 -10.22 -10.69
CA HIS A 259 -3.77 -10.66 -10.15
C HIS A 259 -3.01 -9.55 -9.40
N THR A 260 -3.32 -8.28 -9.64
CA THR A 260 -2.63 -7.13 -9.03
C THR A 260 -3.49 -6.46 -7.96
N ILE A 261 -4.46 -5.63 -8.37
CA ILE A 261 -5.34 -4.88 -7.48
C ILE A 261 -6.25 -5.82 -6.68
N GLY A 262 -6.86 -6.80 -7.35
CA GLY A 262 -7.75 -7.76 -6.70
C GLY A 262 -7.06 -8.58 -5.61
N GLU A 263 -5.89 -9.12 -5.94
CA GLU A 263 -5.08 -9.90 -5.00
C GLU A 263 -4.60 -9.04 -3.83
N SER A 264 -4.18 -7.80 -4.09
CA SER A 264 -3.79 -6.85 -3.04
C SER A 264 -4.94 -6.57 -2.06
N ALA A 265 -6.14 -6.30 -2.58
CA ALA A 265 -7.33 -6.06 -1.75
C ALA A 265 -7.73 -7.31 -0.97
N ALA A 266 -7.71 -8.49 -1.60
CA ALA A 266 -8.08 -9.74 -0.95
C ALA A 266 -7.13 -10.11 0.20
N LEU A 267 -5.83 -9.83 0.08
CA LEU A 267 -4.86 -10.05 1.13
C LEU A 267 -4.94 -9.03 2.28
N GLY A 268 -5.72 -7.97 2.13
CA GLY A 268 -5.87 -6.93 3.14
C GLY A 268 -4.83 -5.80 3.01
N ALA A 269 -4.41 -5.44 1.81
CA ALA A 269 -3.73 -4.15 1.59
C ALA A 269 -4.68 -2.98 1.94
N ALA A 270 -4.13 -1.87 2.42
CA ALA A 270 -4.91 -0.68 2.77
C ALA A 270 -5.38 0.10 1.54
N GLY A 271 -4.67 -0.04 0.42
CA GLY A 271 -5.03 0.55 -0.85
C GLY A 271 -3.96 0.34 -1.90
N PHE A 272 -4.08 1.05 -3.01
CA PHE A 272 -3.12 1.02 -4.10
C PHE A 272 -2.81 2.42 -4.62
N VAL A 273 -1.63 2.58 -5.20
CA VAL A 273 -1.19 3.79 -5.86
C VAL A 273 -0.91 3.47 -7.32
N ILE A 274 -1.65 4.07 -8.23
CA ILE A 274 -1.43 3.89 -9.67
C ILE A 274 -0.40 4.92 -10.12
N TRP A 275 0.74 4.44 -10.61
CA TRP A 275 1.78 5.30 -11.16
C TRP A 275 1.81 5.21 -12.69
N GLY A 276 1.91 6.38 -13.33
CA GLY A 276 1.94 6.54 -14.78
C GLY A 276 3.31 7.00 -15.28
N ASP A 277 3.71 6.48 -16.44
CA ASP A 277 4.87 6.98 -17.19
C ASP A 277 4.50 8.30 -17.89
N LEU A 278 5.46 9.22 -18.05
CA LEU A 278 5.28 10.46 -18.81
C LEU A 278 4.85 10.19 -20.26
N ASN A 279 5.24 9.04 -20.82
CA ASN A 279 4.84 8.60 -22.15
C ASN A 279 3.32 8.38 -22.30
N LEU A 280 2.60 8.14 -21.21
CA LEU A 280 1.15 7.95 -21.23
C LEU A 280 0.41 9.25 -21.63
N THR A 281 1.03 10.40 -21.42
CA THR A 281 0.46 11.72 -21.69
C THR A 281 1.21 12.48 -22.79
N SER A 282 2.08 11.81 -23.54
CA SER A 282 2.95 12.47 -24.54
C SER A 282 2.22 12.93 -25.80
N SER A 283 1.01 12.43 -26.06
CA SER A 283 0.21 12.82 -27.23
C SER A 283 -1.29 12.76 -26.94
N ARG A 284 -2.08 13.50 -27.72
CA ARG A 284 -3.55 13.43 -27.67
C ARG A 284 -4.05 12.00 -27.86
N HIS A 285 -3.43 11.25 -28.77
CA HIS A 285 -3.77 9.85 -29.02
C HIS A 285 -3.56 8.98 -27.77
N ASN A 286 -2.41 9.11 -27.10
CA ASN A 286 -2.14 8.37 -25.86
C ASN A 286 -3.11 8.76 -24.75
N CYS A 287 -3.37 10.06 -24.56
CA CYS A 287 -4.36 10.54 -23.59
C CYS A 287 -5.76 9.96 -23.85
N SER A 288 -6.21 9.89 -25.11
CA SER A 288 -7.49 9.27 -25.46
C SER A 288 -7.54 7.78 -25.11
N ARG A 289 -6.44 7.05 -25.36
CA ARG A 289 -6.33 5.62 -24.98
C ARG A 289 -6.36 5.44 -23.46
N VAL A 290 -5.64 6.27 -22.71
CA VAL A 290 -5.66 6.26 -21.23
C VAL A 290 -7.06 6.58 -20.71
N LYS A 291 -7.70 7.64 -21.22
CA LYS A 291 -9.08 8.01 -20.84
C LYS A 291 -10.06 6.86 -21.10
N SER A 292 -9.96 6.20 -22.25
CA SER A 292 -10.80 5.04 -22.57
C SER A 292 -10.56 3.88 -21.59
N PHE A 293 -9.30 3.57 -21.25
CA PHE A 293 -8.99 2.52 -20.29
C PHE A 293 -9.52 2.82 -18.87
N LEU A 294 -9.38 4.08 -18.42
CA LEU A 294 -9.90 4.55 -17.13
C LEU A 294 -11.43 4.51 -17.09
N GLY A 295 -12.10 5.05 -18.10
CA GLY A 295 -13.57 5.13 -18.18
C GLY A 295 -14.25 3.83 -18.60
N SER A 296 -13.51 2.74 -18.76
CA SER A 296 -14.08 1.41 -19.04
C SER A 296 -13.50 0.37 -18.08
N ARG A 297 -12.51 -0.39 -18.52
CA ARG A 297 -11.98 -1.57 -17.83
C ARG A 297 -11.48 -1.27 -16.42
N LEU A 298 -10.62 -0.28 -16.27
CA LEU A 298 -9.99 0.01 -14.98
C LEU A 298 -10.99 0.60 -13.99
N GLY A 299 -11.76 1.61 -14.41
CA GLY A 299 -12.74 2.26 -13.54
C GLY A 299 -13.85 1.31 -13.09
N GLN A 300 -14.36 0.46 -13.98
CA GLN A 300 -15.34 -0.56 -13.61
C GLN A 300 -14.76 -1.58 -12.62
N TYR A 301 -13.51 -2.00 -12.82
CA TYR A 301 -12.85 -2.96 -11.93
C TYR A 301 -12.55 -2.36 -10.54
N ILE A 302 -12.01 -1.15 -10.49
CA ILE A 302 -11.76 -0.42 -9.22
C ILE A 302 -13.07 -0.24 -8.46
N THR A 303 -14.14 0.17 -9.14
CA THR A 303 -15.46 0.33 -8.52
C THR A 303 -15.95 -0.98 -7.93
N ASN A 304 -15.79 -2.09 -8.65
CA ASN A 304 -16.17 -3.42 -8.19
C ASN A 304 -15.43 -3.81 -6.89
N VAL A 305 -14.09 -3.81 -6.91
CA VAL A 305 -13.28 -4.24 -5.76
C VAL A 305 -13.44 -3.31 -4.56
N THR A 306 -13.54 -2.00 -4.80
CA THR A 306 -13.71 -1.00 -3.72
C THR A 306 -15.04 -1.20 -3.03
N ARG A 307 -16.13 -1.31 -3.78
CA ARG A 307 -17.46 -1.49 -3.20
C ARG A 307 -17.60 -2.84 -2.49
N ALA A 308 -17.01 -3.90 -3.03
CA ALA A 308 -16.99 -5.20 -2.36
C ALA A 308 -16.21 -5.16 -1.02
N ALA A 309 -15.08 -4.48 -0.98
CA ALA A 309 -14.29 -4.30 0.24
C ALA A 309 -15.02 -3.45 1.29
N GLU A 310 -15.73 -2.38 0.88
CA GLU A 310 -16.59 -1.59 1.77
C GLU A 310 -17.69 -2.44 2.40
N VAL A 311 -18.41 -3.23 1.61
CA VAL A 311 -19.47 -4.11 2.13
C VAL A 311 -18.90 -5.15 3.09
N CYS A 312 -17.73 -5.71 2.76
CA CYS A 312 -17.08 -6.67 3.65
C CYS A 312 -16.66 -6.03 4.98
N SER A 313 -16.07 -4.83 4.93
CA SER A 313 -15.67 -4.07 6.12
C SER A 313 -16.87 -3.74 7.01
N ASP A 314 -17.98 -3.29 6.42
CA ASP A 314 -19.21 -2.98 7.13
C ASP A 314 -19.81 -4.24 7.79
N PHE A 315 -19.98 -5.31 7.01
CA PHE A 315 -20.65 -6.53 7.46
C PHE A 315 -19.83 -7.34 8.47
N LEU A 316 -18.55 -7.59 8.19
CA LEU A 316 -17.71 -8.42 9.05
C LEU A 316 -17.06 -7.62 10.17
N CYS A 317 -16.60 -6.40 9.88
CA CYS A 317 -15.65 -5.66 10.70
C CYS A 317 -16.20 -4.37 11.30
N GLN A 318 -17.53 -4.18 11.29
CA GLN A 318 -18.20 -2.99 11.85
C GLN A 318 -17.68 -1.65 11.29
N SER A 319 -17.14 -1.65 10.06
CA SER A 319 -16.42 -0.51 9.48
C SER A 319 -15.18 -0.05 10.27
N ASN A 320 -14.72 -0.84 11.24
CA ASN A 320 -13.56 -0.59 12.10
C ASN A 320 -12.34 -1.46 11.73
N GLY A 321 -12.42 -2.15 10.61
CA GLY A 321 -11.33 -2.96 10.08
C GLY A 321 -11.52 -3.27 8.61
N ARG A 322 -10.47 -3.78 7.99
CA ARG A 322 -10.47 -4.26 6.60
C ARG A 322 -10.55 -5.77 6.55
N CYS A 323 -11.18 -6.29 5.51
CA CYS A 323 -11.22 -7.73 5.29
C CYS A 323 -9.88 -8.24 4.72
N ALA A 324 -9.40 -9.35 5.28
CA ALA A 324 -8.25 -10.09 4.77
C ALA A 324 -8.64 -11.55 4.57
N ARG A 325 -8.21 -12.13 3.45
CA ARG A 325 -8.49 -13.53 3.09
C ARG A 325 -7.89 -14.46 4.15
N ARG A 326 -8.69 -15.44 4.60
CA ARG A 326 -8.27 -16.39 5.64
C ARG A 326 -7.12 -17.28 5.18
N ASP A 327 -7.31 -17.94 4.04
CA ASP A 327 -6.25 -18.72 3.39
C ASP A 327 -5.59 -17.87 2.30
N SER A 328 -4.35 -17.46 2.54
CA SER A 328 -3.58 -16.66 1.60
C SER A 328 -3.36 -17.35 0.26
N ARG A 329 -3.48 -18.68 0.16
CA ARG A 329 -3.33 -19.45 -1.09
C ARG A 329 -4.64 -19.68 -1.84
N ALA A 330 -5.79 -19.51 -1.20
CA ALA A 330 -7.08 -19.70 -1.84
C ALA A 330 -7.40 -18.59 -2.84
N SER A 331 -8.09 -18.90 -3.93
CA SER A 331 -8.45 -17.94 -4.98
C SER A 331 -9.75 -17.20 -4.69
N HIS A 332 -9.89 -16.66 -3.47
CA HIS A 332 -11.05 -15.83 -3.09
C HIS A 332 -10.71 -14.35 -3.24
N TYR A 333 -11.63 -13.58 -3.83
CA TYR A 333 -11.46 -12.16 -4.06
C TYR A 333 -12.66 -11.38 -3.53
N LEU A 334 -12.42 -10.10 -3.19
CA LEU A 334 -13.46 -9.14 -2.85
C LEU A 334 -14.02 -8.55 -4.14
N HIS A 335 -14.98 -9.24 -4.76
CA HIS A 335 -15.68 -8.76 -5.95
C HIS A 335 -17.19 -8.79 -5.74
N LEU A 336 -17.87 -7.80 -6.31
CA LEU A 336 -19.32 -7.79 -6.44
C LEU A 336 -19.75 -8.83 -7.48
N SER A 337 -20.77 -9.62 -7.12
CA SER A 337 -21.41 -10.57 -8.00
C SER A 337 -22.24 -9.86 -9.07
N SER A 338 -22.13 -10.30 -10.32
CA SER A 338 -22.93 -9.78 -11.43
C SER A 338 -24.41 -10.12 -11.32
N ASP A 339 -24.77 -11.12 -10.53
CA ASP A 339 -26.16 -11.54 -10.33
C ASP A 339 -26.90 -10.58 -9.39
N SER A 340 -26.17 -9.95 -8.47
CA SER A 340 -26.72 -9.10 -7.41
C SER A 340 -26.43 -7.61 -7.60
N TYR A 341 -25.42 -7.27 -8.40
CA TYR A 341 -24.95 -5.91 -8.60
C TYR A 341 -24.86 -5.52 -10.08
N ARG A 342 -25.10 -4.24 -10.33
CA ARG A 342 -24.84 -3.58 -11.62
C ARG A 342 -23.93 -2.38 -11.41
N ILE A 343 -22.90 -2.28 -12.27
CA ILE A 343 -21.95 -1.17 -12.29
C ILE A 343 -22.08 -0.50 -13.65
N GLU A 344 -22.63 0.70 -13.67
CA GLU A 344 -22.95 1.45 -14.88
C GLU A 344 -22.18 2.78 -14.89
N PRO A 345 -21.71 3.25 -16.06
CA PRO A 345 -21.11 4.58 -16.15
C PRO A 345 -22.13 5.65 -15.72
N SER A 346 -21.74 6.47 -14.75
CA SER A 346 -22.38 7.75 -14.48
C SER A 346 -21.56 8.82 -15.22
N GLY A 347 -22.13 9.99 -15.55
CA GLY A 347 -21.44 11.03 -16.33
C GLY A 347 -20.02 11.37 -15.83
N ASP A 348 -19.19 11.98 -16.68
CA ASP A 348 -17.83 12.44 -16.36
C ASP A 348 -16.79 11.35 -15.98
N GLY A 349 -17.05 10.10 -16.35
CA GLY A 349 -16.11 8.99 -16.12
C GLY A 349 -16.26 8.33 -14.75
N GLU A 350 -17.40 8.56 -14.10
CA GLU A 350 -17.79 7.93 -12.85
C GLU A 350 -18.53 6.61 -13.08
N PHE A 351 -18.72 5.84 -12.01
CA PHE A 351 -19.49 4.59 -12.05
C PHE A 351 -20.51 4.59 -10.91
N ALA A 352 -21.77 4.39 -11.25
CA ALA A 352 -22.84 4.14 -10.30
C ALA A 352 -22.95 2.64 -10.02
N VAL A 353 -23.10 2.29 -8.74
CA VAL A 353 -23.30 0.91 -8.31
C VAL A 353 -24.69 0.75 -7.73
N THR A 354 -25.46 -0.20 -8.26
CA THR A 354 -26.77 -0.59 -7.73
C THR A 354 -26.76 -2.07 -7.39
N GLY A 355 -27.56 -2.48 -6.40
CA GLY A 355 -27.64 -3.86 -5.93
C GLY A 355 -27.30 -4.05 -4.45
N TRP A 356 -27.50 -5.27 -3.98
CA TRP A 356 -27.32 -5.66 -2.57
C TRP A 356 -26.79 -7.09 -2.49
N HIS A 357 -25.93 -7.38 -1.51
CA HIS A 357 -25.49 -8.77 -1.28
C HIS A 357 -26.67 -9.62 -0.82
N SER A 358 -26.80 -10.80 -1.41
CA SER A 358 -27.67 -11.86 -0.93
C SER A 358 -27.12 -12.49 0.36
N GLN A 359 -27.99 -13.14 1.13
CA GLN A 359 -27.58 -13.86 2.35
C GLN A 359 -26.49 -14.90 2.07
N ARG A 360 -26.55 -15.58 0.91
CA ARG A 360 -25.53 -16.57 0.50
C ARG A 360 -24.17 -15.92 0.28
N GLU A 361 -24.13 -14.77 -0.36
CA GLU A 361 -22.87 -14.04 -0.60
C GLU A 361 -22.26 -13.53 0.71
N LEU A 362 -23.08 -13.04 1.64
CA LEU A 362 -22.62 -12.62 2.97
C LEU A 362 -22.02 -13.80 3.77
N LEU A 363 -22.64 -14.98 3.72
CA LEU A 363 -22.09 -16.19 4.34
C LEU A 363 -20.75 -16.60 3.71
N LEU A 364 -20.61 -16.49 2.39
CA LEU A 364 -19.33 -16.75 1.71
C LEU A 364 -18.25 -15.75 2.14
N LEU A 365 -18.59 -14.47 2.33
CA LEU A 365 -17.65 -13.49 2.88
C LEU A 365 -17.17 -13.90 4.28
N ALA A 366 -18.09 -14.20 5.20
CA ALA A 366 -17.76 -14.61 6.57
C ALA A 366 -16.85 -15.86 6.62
N ASN A 367 -17.07 -16.83 5.72
CA ASN A 367 -16.28 -18.06 5.66
C ASN A 367 -14.90 -17.86 5.01
N ARG A 368 -14.74 -16.90 4.10
CA ARG A 368 -13.52 -16.73 3.29
C ARG A 368 -12.60 -15.63 3.80
N PHE A 369 -13.14 -14.67 4.54
CA PHE A 369 -12.43 -13.49 5.03
C PHE A 369 -12.51 -13.40 6.56
N ARG A 370 -11.53 -12.72 7.13
CA ARG A 370 -11.46 -12.31 8.53
C ARG A 370 -11.19 -10.82 8.61
N CYS A 371 -11.40 -10.23 9.78
CA CYS A 371 -11.07 -8.84 10.00
C CYS A 371 -9.60 -8.64 10.35
N HIS A 372 -9.06 -7.54 9.85
CA HIS A 372 -7.83 -6.93 10.31
C HIS A 372 -8.21 -5.51 10.78
N CYS A 373 -8.21 -5.31 12.10
CA CYS A 373 -8.75 -4.11 12.72
C CYS A 373 -7.85 -2.90 12.53
N TYR A 374 -8.47 -1.72 12.51
CA TYR A 374 -7.74 -0.46 12.53
C TYR A 374 -7.22 -0.16 13.94
N GLN A 375 -6.22 0.72 14.03
CA GLN A 375 -5.64 1.13 15.29
C GLN A 375 -6.73 1.55 16.30
N GLY A 376 -6.66 0.98 17.51
CA GLY A 376 -7.61 1.23 18.60
C GLY A 376 -8.83 0.31 18.61
N TYR A 377 -8.95 -0.61 17.66
CA TYR A 377 -10.02 -1.62 17.62
C TYR A 377 -9.46 -3.04 17.69
N GLY A 378 -10.17 -3.92 18.38
CA GLY A 378 -9.78 -5.30 18.61
C GLY A 378 -10.94 -6.28 18.45
N GLY A 379 -10.65 -7.56 18.67
CA GLY A 379 -11.61 -8.66 18.53
C GLY A 379 -11.73 -9.18 17.09
N GLU A 380 -12.37 -10.34 16.93
CA GLU A 380 -12.55 -11.01 15.63
C GLU A 380 -13.37 -10.18 14.62
N ARG A 381 -14.18 -9.22 15.11
CA ARG A 381 -15.07 -8.37 14.32
C ARG A 381 -14.78 -6.87 14.44
N CYS A 382 -13.69 -6.48 15.10
CA CYS A 382 -13.35 -5.07 15.34
C CYS A 382 -14.45 -4.30 16.09
N ASP A 383 -15.14 -4.99 16.99
CA ASP A 383 -16.27 -4.50 17.77
C ASP A 383 -15.90 -4.08 19.21
N SER A 384 -14.68 -4.35 19.65
CA SER A 384 -14.12 -3.85 20.90
C SER A 384 -13.13 -2.71 20.67
N LEU A 385 -13.04 -1.79 21.63
CA LEU A 385 -11.95 -0.82 21.70
C LEU A 385 -10.78 -1.45 22.43
N GLU A 386 -9.58 -1.38 21.87
CA GLU A 386 -8.38 -1.83 22.57
C GLU A 386 -8.00 -0.83 23.65
N THR A 387 -7.86 -1.30 24.89
CA THR A 387 -7.34 -0.48 25.98
C THR A 387 -5.81 -0.50 25.96
N PRO A 388 -5.11 0.58 26.37
CA PRO A 388 -3.65 0.66 26.33
C PRO A 388 -2.90 -0.44 27.12
N GLU A 389 -3.60 -1.15 28.02
CA GLU A 389 -3.03 -2.23 28.83
C GLU A 389 -2.98 -3.58 28.10
N GLU A 390 -3.92 -3.86 27.19
CA GLU A 390 -3.98 -5.12 26.43
C GLU A 390 -2.91 -5.18 25.34
N THR A 391 -2.55 -4.02 24.77
CA THR A 391 -1.52 -3.86 23.73
C THR A 391 -0.14 -4.35 24.18
N LYS A 392 0.20 -4.17 25.47
CA LYS A 392 1.47 -4.64 26.05
C LYS A 392 1.51 -6.15 26.25
N SER A 393 0.35 -6.78 26.47
CA SER A 393 0.24 -8.23 26.71
C SER A 393 0.41 -9.04 25.43
N ALA A 394 -0.08 -8.54 24.29
CA ALA A 394 0.07 -9.20 22.99
C ALA A 394 1.53 -9.20 22.48
N ALA A 395 2.25 -8.09 22.63
CA ALA A 395 3.67 -7.99 22.27
C ALA A 395 4.58 -8.88 23.13
N LEU A 396 4.20 -9.16 24.38
CA LEU A 396 4.97 -10.02 25.28
C LEU A 396 4.71 -11.53 25.01
N ARG A 397 3.52 -11.89 24.50
CA ARG A 397 3.17 -13.29 24.21
C ARG A 397 3.93 -13.87 23.02
N THR A 398 4.33 -13.06 22.04
CA THR A 398 5.16 -13.52 20.91
C THR A 398 6.64 -13.69 21.30
N GLY A 399 7.13 -12.97 22.31
CA GLY A 399 8.50 -13.12 22.84
C GLY A 399 8.72 -14.33 23.76
N ASN A 400 7.70 -14.77 24.50
CA ASN A 400 7.84 -15.81 25.52
C ASN A 400 7.77 -17.26 24.99
N SER A 401 7.35 -17.46 23.74
CA SER A 401 7.27 -18.80 23.14
C SER A 401 8.66 -19.38 22.85
N VAL A 402 9.63 -18.55 22.46
CA VAL A 402 11.00 -18.99 22.15
C VAL A 402 11.79 -19.32 23.42
N VAL A 403 11.59 -18.55 24.49
CA VAL A 403 12.29 -18.77 25.77
C VAL A 403 11.83 -20.06 26.45
N SER A 404 10.54 -20.39 26.37
CA SER A 404 10.01 -21.64 26.94
C SER A 404 10.50 -22.88 26.20
N VAL A 405 10.64 -22.82 24.87
CA VAL A 405 11.15 -23.95 24.07
C VAL A 405 12.65 -24.16 24.28
N VAL A 406 13.43 -23.08 24.43
CA VAL A 406 14.88 -23.19 24.71
C VAL A 406 15.15 -23.73 26.12
N LEU A 407 14.36 -23.36 27.13
CA LEU A 407 14.52 -23.91 28.49
C LEU A 407 14.21 -25.42 28.55
N ILE A 408 13.18 -25.87 27.82
CA ILE A 408 12.81 -27.29 27.76
C ILE A 408 13.88 -28.12 27.03
N LEU A 409 14.56 -27.55 26.03
CA LEU A 409 15.65 -28.23 25.34
C LEU A 409 16.92 -28.31 26.20
N ILE A 410 17.24 -27.28 26.98
CA ILE A 410 18.42 -27.29 27.86
C ILE A 410 18.24 -28.26 29.04
N LEU A 411 17.02 -28.40 29.58
CA LEU A 411 16.75 -29.35 30.66
C LEU A 411 16.83 -30.83 30.23
N ASN A 412 16.59 -31.14 28.95
CA ASN A 412 16.74 -32.50 28.41
C ASN A 412 18.18 -32.89 28.07
N PHE A 413 19.15 -31.96 28.18
CA PHE A 413 20.58 -32.25 28.01
C PHE A 413 21.35 -32.37 29.34
N ILE A 414 20.65 -32.23 30.48
CA ILE A 414 21.25 -32.28 31.83
C ILE A 414 20.71 -33.48 32.66
N ILE A 415 19.96 -34.41 32.04
CA ILE A 415 19.53 -35.67 32.68
C ILE A 415 20.15 -36.87 31.97
#